data_AF-A0ABD0QMQ8-F1
#
_entry.id   AF-A0ABD0QMQ8-F1
#
_cell.length_a   1.000
_cell.length_b   1.000
_cell.length_c   1.000
_cell.angle_alpha   90.00
_cell.angle_beta   90.00
_cell.angle_gamma   90.00
#
_symmetry.space_group_name_H-M   'P 1'
#
loop_
_entity.id
_entity.type
_entity.pdbx_description
1 polymer ?
#
loop_
_entity_poly.entity_id
_entity_poly.type
_entity_poly.pdbx_seq_one_letter_code
_entity_poly.pdbx_strand_id
1 'polypeptide(L)' 'LLCDLLWSDPDKDVQGWGENDRGVSFTFGADVVSKFLNRHDLDLICRAHQ' A
#
# COMPACT_ATOMS: atom_id res chain seq x y z
N LEU A 1 -9.03 -0.20 9.12
CA LEU A 1 -8.97 1.28 9.02
C LEU A 1 -7.67 1.83 9.60
N LEU A 2 -7.44 1.91 10.93
CA LEU A 2 -6.15 2.42 11.45
C LEU A 2 -4.99 1.43 11.26
N CYS A 3 -5.25 0.11 11.36
CA CYS A 3 -4.23 -0.91 11.13
C CYS A 3 -3.67 -0.91 9.70
N ASP A 4 -4.49 -0.59 8.70
CA ASP A 4 -4.05 -0.63 7.30
C ASP A 4 -3.14 0.54 6.93
N LEU A 5 -3.24 1.67 7.65
CA LEU A 5 -2.28 2.76 7.54
C LEU A 5 -0.93 2.44 8.20
N LEU A 6 -0.90 1.50 9.16
CA LEU A 6 0.28 1.21 9.98
C LEU A 6 1.00 -0.09 9.57
N TRP A 7 0.30 -1.06 8.95
CA TRP A 7 0.80 -2.42 8.70
C TRP A 7 0.67 -2.89 7.24
N SER A 8 0.22 -2.04 6.32
CA SER A 8 0.25 -2.38 4.90
C SER A 8 1.64 -2.16 4.31
N ASP A 9 2.08 -3.11 3.49
CA ASP A 9 3.41 -3.12 2.87
C ASP A 9 3.28 -3.10 1.32
N PRO A 10 4.19 -2.42 0.60
CA PRO A 10 4.21 -2.46 -0.85
C PRO A 10 4.77 -3.81 -1.35
N ASP A 11 4.09 -4.42 -2.32
CA ASP A 11 4.55 -5.64 -2.99
C ASP A 11 4.60 -5.41 -4.51
N LYS A 12 5.78 -5.65 -5.10
CA LYS A 12 6.06 -5.46 -6.52
C LYS A 12 5.47 -6.56 -7.41
N ASP A 13 5.16 -7.72 -6.83
CA ASP A 13 4.66 -8.90 -7.52
C ASP A 13 3.11 -8.99 -7.45
N VAL A 14 2.48 -8.04 -6.75
CA VAL A 14 1.02 -7.92 -6.61
C VAL A 14 0.45 -6.83 -7.52
N GLN A 15 -0.64 -7.14 -8.21
CA GLN A 15 -1.47 -6.17 -8.91
C GLN A 15 -2.76 -5.93 -8.10
N GLY A 16 -3.00 -4.70 -7.64
CA GLY A 16 -4.11 -4.39 -6.73
C GLY A 16 -3.77 -4.65 -5.26
N TRP A 17 -4.60 -5.45 -4.58
CA TRP A 17 -4.45 -5.78 -3.17
C TRP A 17 -4.15 -7.27 -3.01
N GLY A 18 -3.19 -7.62 -2.14
CA GLY A 18 -2.80 -8.99 -1.81
C GLY A 18 -2.86 -9.25 -0.31
N GLU A 19 -2.79 -10.52 0.08
CA GLU A 19 -2.64 -10.91 1.48
C GLU A 19 -1.22 -10.58 1.96
N ASN A 20 -1.09 -10.14 3.22
CA ASN A 20 0.21 -9.89 3.84
C ASN A 20 0.70 -11.12 4.60
N ASP A 21 1.91 -11.59 4.30
CA ASP A 21 2.59 -12.71 4.99
C ASP A 21 2.74 -12.50 6.50
N ARG A 22 2.60 -11.26 6.99
CA ARG A 22 2.59 -10.93 8.42
C ARG A 22 1.29 -11.36 9.14
N GLY A 23 0.28 -11.83 8.42
CA GLY A 23 -1.01 -12.27 8.98
C GLY A 23 -1.90 -11.13 9.49
N VAL A 24 -1.52 -9.86 9.24
CA VAL A 24 -2.29 -8.66 9.57
C VAL A 24 -2.16 -7.65 8.43
N SER A 25 -3.27 -7.05 8.00
CA SER A 25 -3.39 -6.10 6.88
C SER A 25 -3.10 -6.69 5.49
N PHE A 26 -2.95 -5.84 4.47
CA PHE A 26 -2.86 -6.20 3.05
C PHE A 26 -1.57 -5.67 2.43
N THR A 27 -1.08 -6.36 1.41
CA THR A 27 -0.06 -5.82 0.51
C THR A 27 -0.74 -5.04 -0.61
N PHE A 28 -0.07 -4.02 -1.15
CA PHE A 28 -0.59 -3.23 -2.27
C PHE A 28 0.43 -3.05 -3.38
N GLY A 29 -0.05 -3.15 -4.61
CA GLY A 29 0.73 -2.98 -5.82
C GLY A 29 0.97 -1.52 -6.20
N ALA A 30 1.88 -1.31 -7.14
CA ALA A 30 2.21 0.02 -7.67
C ALA A 30 1.01 0.72 -8.34
N ASP A 31 0.03 -0.04 -8.84
CA ASP A 31 -1.20 0.51 -9.43
C ASP A 31 -2.11 1.17 -8.37
N VAL A 32 -2.14 0.63 -7.15
CA VAL A 32 -2.87 1.21 -6.02
C VAL A 32 -2.23 2.53 -5.60
N VAL A 33 -0.91 2.58 -5.52
CA VAL A 33 -0.14 3.80 -5.23
C VAL A 33 -0.43 4.87 -6.28
N SER A 34 -0.36 4.51 -7.56
CA SER A 34 -0.57 5.45 -8.67
C SER A 34 -2.00 5.99 -8.69
N LYS A 35 -3.02 5.15 -8.43
CA LYS A 35 -4.42 5.58 -8.33
C LYS A 35 -4.65 6.50 -7.14
N PHE A 36 -4.00 6.22 -6.00
CA PHE A 36 -4.12 7.04 -4.80
C PHE A 36 -3.51 8.43 -5.00
N LEU A 37 -2.28 8.50 -5.52
CA LEU A 37 -1.58 9.75 -5.80
C LEU A 37 -2.38 10.64 -6.77
N ASN A 38 -2.84 10.08 -7.89
CA ASN A 38 -3.66 10.82 -8.86
C ASN A 38 -5.00 11.31 -8.29
N ARG A 39 -5.64 10.53 -7.41
CA ARG A 39 -6.93 10.90 -6.81
C ARG A 39 -6.77 12.07 -5.82
N HIS A 40 -5.64 12.15 -5.14
CA HIS A 40 -5.41 13.11 -4.07
C HIS A 40 -4.50 14.26 -4.45
N ASP A 41 -4.08 14.35 -5.72
CA ASP A 41 -3.15 15.36 -6.24
C ASP A 41 -1.85 15.41 -5.42
N LEU A 42 -1.28 14.22 -5.20
CA LEU A 42 -0.05 14.02 -4.44
C LEU A 42 1.05 13.48 -5.35
N ASP A 43 2.30 13.86 -5.08
CA ASP A 43 3.44 13.43 -5.87
C ASP A 43 4.15 12.19 -5.32
N LEU A 44 4.09 11.97 -4.00
CA LEU A 44 4.87 10.94 -3.32
C LEU A 44 4.20 10.42 -2.05
N ILE A 45 4.22 9.09 -1.87
CA ILE A 45 3.95 8.46 -0.57
C ILE A 45 5.29 8.23 0.13
N CYS A 46 5.56 8.97 1.20
CA CYS A 46 6.68 8.71 2.10
C CYS A 46 6.18 7.86 3.28
N ARG A 47 6.75 6.66 3.45
CA ARG A 47 6.37 5.72 4.52
C ARG A 47 7.60 5.09 5.18
N ALA A 48 7.46 4.76 6.46
CA ALA A 48 8.39 3.92 7.22
C ALA A 48 7.77 2.52 7.39
N HIS A 49 8.32 1.66 8.26
CA HIS A 49 7.91 0.26 8.43
C HIS A 49 8.35 -0.64 7.27
N GLN A 50 9.64 -0.61 6.97
CA GLN A 50 10.34 -1.80 6.47
C GLN A 50 11.56 -2.07 7.34
#